data_AF-A0A359DAH6-F1
#
_entry.id   AF-A0A359DAH6-F1
#
_cell.length_a   1.000
_cell.length_b   1.000
_cell.length_c   1.000
_cell.angle_alpha   90.00
_cell.angle_beta   90.00
_cell.angle_gamma   90.00
#
_symmetry.space_group_name_H-M   'P 1'
#
loop_
_entity.id
_entity.type
_entity.pdbx_description
1 polymer ?
#
loop_
_entity_poly.entity_id
_entity_poly.type
_entity_poly.pdbx_seq_one_letter_code
_entity_poly.pdbx_strand_id
1 'polypeptide(L)'
;MGVVDWMKHHWKGGATFVLATTAAAIITKIVDQRFDLGWFAVTPDLVANIYRQLTGWLAFQVSLPVWLLLPVLAAVVFITLRLRGDRSQLTQSLTEAMTELEGLKQPKTPAVPVLNADQQIVLQTIAAEIEKQRGFPCFADLKRGTGFSHLVTEGATDVLIDAGLIRWDWDRMDIMRANLTPAGRAYLLSTGISDSQPHG
;
A
#
# COMPACT_ATOMS: atom_id res chain seq x y z
N MET A 1 -12.95 64.63 4.55
CA MET A 1 -12.71 63.18 4.41
C MET A 1 -13.66 62.68 3.33
N GLY A 2 -13.14 62.25 2.19
CA GLY A 2 -13.94 62.06 0.97
C GLY A 2 -14.70 60.73 0.93
N VAL A 3 -15.85 60.71 0.26
CA VAL A 3 -16.70 59.52 0.03
C VAL A 3 -15.91 58.34 -0.55
N VAL A 4 -14.87 58.62 -1.33
CA VAL A 4 -13.97 57.62 -1.94
C VAL A 4 -13.08 56.91 -0.91
N ASP A 5 -12.63 57.59 0.15
CA ASP A 5 -11.84 56.98 1.23
C ASP A 5 -12.72 56.15 2.17
N TRP A 6 -13.97 56.59 2.38
CA TRP A 6 -14.96 55.82 3.14
C TRP A 6 -15.31 54.49 2.44
N MET A 7 -15.50 54.52 1.11
CA MET A 7 -15.78 53.32 0.31
C MET A 7 -14.60 52.33 0.27
N LYS A 8 -13.34 52.81 0.15
CA LYS A 8 -12.17 51.92 0.16
C LYS A 8 -11.98 51.19 1.49
N HIS A 9 -12.34 51.82 2.61
CA HIS A 9 -12.20 51.19 3.93
C HIS A 9 -13.31 50.16 4.21
N HIS A 10 -14.54 50.40 3.71
CA HIS A 10 -15.67 49.48 3.89
C HIS A 10 -15.63 48.30 2.90
N TRP A 11 -15.13 48.50 1.67
CA TRP A 11 -14.98 47.43 0.68
C TRP A 11 -13.97 46.35 1.13
N LYS A 12 -12.89 46.75 1.79
CA LYS A 12 -11.89 45.82 2.33
C LYS A 12 -12.44 44.99 3.50
N GLY A 13 -13.30 45.57 4.34
CA GLY A 13 -13.98 44.85 5.42
C GLY A 13 -15.05 43.86 4.92
N GLY A 14 -15.85 44.26 3.91
CA GLY A 14 -16.86 43.39 3.32
C GLY A 14 -16.27 42.23 2.52
N ALA A 15 -15.25 42.49 1.69
CA ALA A 15 -14.60 41.45 0.90
C ALA A 15 -13.88 40.41 1.77
N THR A 16 -13.24 40.84 2.86
CA THR A 16 -12.61 39.91 3.81
C THR A 16 -13.63 39.09 4.58
N PHE A 17 -14.79 39.66 4.93
CA PHE A 17 -15.88 38.93 5.58
C PHE A 17 -16.51 37.88 4.65
N VAL A 18 -16.73 38.22 3.37
CA VAL A 18 -17.26 37.28 2.36
C VAL A 18 -16.24 36.17 2.06
N LEU A 19 -14.96 36.51 1.92
CA LEU A 19 -13.91 35.50 1.73
C LEU A 19 -13.75 34.59 2.96
N ALA A 20 -13.83 35.14 4.17
CA ALA A 20 -13.74 34.36 5.40
C ALA A 20 -14.93 33.42 5.59
N THR A 21 -16.15 33.87 5.29
CA THR A 21 -17.37 33.04 5.36
C THR A 21 -17.39 31.96 4.28
N THR A 22 -16.92 32.26 3.07
CA THR A 22 -16.82 31.28 1.99
C THR A 22 -15.73 30.25 2.28
N ALA A 23 -14.57 30.68 2.79
CA ALA A 23 -13.50 29.78 3.22
C ALA A 23 -13.94 28.90 4.41
N ALA A 24 -14.67 29.47 5.38
CA ALA A 24 -15.25 28.71 6.48
C ALA A 24 -16.20 27.64 5.95
N ALA A 25 -17.13 27.96 5.04
CA ALA A 25 -18.06 26.99 4.46
C ALA A 25 -17.34 25.84 3.72
N ILE A 26 -16.26 26.14 2.99
CA ILE A 26 -15.45 25.13 2.31
C ILE A 26 -14.71 24.24 3.32
N ILE A 27 -14.12 24.83 4.37
CA ILE A 27 -13.46 24.08 5.44
C ILE A 27 -14.47 23.19 6.17
N THR A 28 -15.66 23.69 6.51
CA THR A 28 -16.71 22.89 7.15
C THR A 28 -17.10 21.70 6.26
N LYS A 29 -17.24 21.91 4.95
CA LYS A 29 -17.59 20.85 4.00
C LYS A 29 -16.48 19.81 3.80
N ILE A 30 -15.21 20.22 3.87
CA ILE A 30 -14.05 19.31 3.82
C ILE A 30 -13.95 18.50 5.12
N VAL A 31 -14.25 19.12 6.27
CA VAL A 31 -14.30 18.43 7.56
C VAL A 31 -15.43 17.39 7.57
N ASP A 32 -16.62 17.75 7.07
CA ASP A 32 -17.79 16.85 7.00
C ASP A 32 -17.56 15.66 6.05
N GLN A 33 -16.77 15.84 4.99
CA GLN A 33 -16.47 14.78 4.02
C GLN A 33 -15.28 13.90 4.41
N ARG A 34 -14.37 14.36 5.29
CA ARG A 34 -13.18 13.58 5.69
C ARG A 34 -13.20 13.07 7.12
N PHE A 35 -14.00 13.66 7.99
CA PHE A 35 -14.16 13.21 9.37
C PHE A 35 -15.58 12.74 9.55
N ASP A 36 -15.76 11.44 9.74
CA ASP A 36 -16.98 10.88 10.29
C ASP A 36 -17.17 11.53 11.68
N LEU A 37 -18.07 12.51 11.76
CA LEU A 37 -18.33 13.30 12.98
C LEU A 37 -18.84 12.43 14.14
N GLY A 38 -19.03 11.13 13.93
CA GLY A 38 -19.27 10.14 15.00
C GLY A 38 -18.22 10.16 16.11
N TRP A 39 -16.99 10.60 15.86
CA TRP A 39 -15.97 10.75 16.91
C TRP A 39 -16.19 11.97 17.84
N PHE A 40 -16.95 12.98 17.39
CA PHE A 40 -17.32 14.17 18.17
C PHE A 40 -18.63 13.97 18.97
N ALA A 41 -19.10 12.74 19.13
CA ALA A 41 -20.10 12.40 20.15
C ALA A 41 -19.54 12.52 21.59
N VAL A 42 -18.68 13.49 21.84
CA VAL A 42 -18.41 13.99 23.18
C VAL A 42 -19.70 14.66 23.63
N THR A 43 -20.36 14.05 24.62
CA THR A 43 -21.63 14.50 25.18
C THR A 43 -21.65 16.03 25.35
N PRO A 44 -22.69 16.73 24.86
CA PRO A 44 -22.78 18.20 24.93
C PRO A 44 -22.58 18.75 26.34
N ASP A 45 -22.90 17.97 27.38
CA ASP A 45 -22.68 18.32 28.77
C ASP A 45 -21.21 18.46 29.17
N LEU A 46 -20.31 17.66 28.59
CA LEU A 46 -18.89 17.69 28.89
C LEU A 46 -18.23 18.94 28.29
N VAL A 47 -18.63 19.29 27.06
CA VAL A 47 -18.20 20.53 26.39
C VAL A 47 -18.76 21.75 27.13
N ALA A 48 -20.03 21.72 27.54
CA ALA A 48 -20.65 22.81 28.28
C ALA A 48 -20.01 23.05 29.67
N ASN A 49 -19.64 21.98 30.39
CA ASN A 49 -18.97 22.10 31.68
C ASN A 49 -17.55 22.64 31.54
N ILE A 50 -16.78 22.18 30.56
CA ILE A 50 -15.44 22.72 30.26
C ILE A 50 -15.54 24.19 29.86
N TYR A 51 -16.52 24.56 29.03
CA TYR A 51 -16.77 25.94 28.63
C TYR A 51 -17.12 26.84 29.82
N ARG A 52 -17.99 26.40 30.75
CA ARG A 52 -18.34 27.17 31.96
C ARG A 52 -17.16 27.30 32.92
N GLN A 53 -16.36 26.25 33.09
CA GLN A 53 -15.18 26.32 33.95
C GLN A 53 -14.12 27.26 33.38
N LEU A 54 -13.89 27.21 32.07
CA LEU A 54 -12.95 28.11 31.39
C LEU A 54 -13.43 29.56 31.43
N THR A 55 -14.71 29.82 31.15
CA THR A 55 -15.26 31.18 31.18
C THR A 55 -15.33 31.77 32.59
N GLY A 56 -15.58 30.96 33.62
CA GLY A 56 -15.47 31.37 35.02
C GLY A 56 -14.05 31.72 35.44
N TRP A 57 -13.05 30.99 34.94
CA TRP A 57 -11.63 31.26 35.20
C TRP A 57 -11.13 32.50 34.44
N LEU A 58 -11.60 32.72 33.21
CA LEU A 58 -11.27 33.88 32.38
C LEU A 58 -11.87 35.21 32.89
N ALA A 59 -12.91 35.17 33.73
CA ALA A 59 -13.55 36.36 34.27
C ALA A 59 -12.71 37.09 35.34
N PHE A 60 -11.71 36.43 35.90
CA PHE A 60 -10.79 37.05 36.86
C PHE A 60 -9.62 37.74 36.14
N GLN A 61 -9.81 39.03 35.86
CA GLN A 61 -8.79 40.06 35.59
C GLN A 61 -7.47 39.56 34.98
N VAL A 62 -7.48 39.16 33.72
CA VAL A 62 -6.26 39.07 32.90
C VAL A 62 -6.31 40.19 31.89
N SER A 63 -5.42 41.17 32.04
CA SER A 63 -5.27 42.38 31.22
C SER A 63 -4.80 42.11 29.77
N LEU A 64 -4.71 40.84 29.37
CA LEU A 64 -4.57 40.38 28.00
C LEU A 64 -5.82 39.59 27.64
N PRO A 65 -6.49 39.87 26.51
CA PRO A 65 -7.68 39.15 26.14
C PRO A 65 -7.33 37.67 25.91
N VAL A 66 -7.70 36.80 26.85
CA VAL A 66 -7.34 35.37 26.83
C VAL A 66 -7.91 34.67 25.58
N TRP A 67 -8.95 35.23 24.96
CA TRP A 67 -9.45 34.78 23.65
C TRP A 67 -8.41 34.90 22.52
N LEU A 68 -7.43 35.80 22.64
CA LEU A 68 -6.31 35.94 21.70
C LEU A 68 -5.23 34.86 21.91
N LEU A 69 -5.17 34.24 23.10
CA LEU A 69 -4.26 33.13 23.40
C LEU A 69 -4.80 31.77 22.95
N LEU A 70 -6.12 31.60 22.84
CA LEU A 70 -6.75 30.38 22.35
C LEU A 70 -6.29 29.93 20.96
N PRO A 71 -6.23 30.80 19.91
CA PRO A 71 -5.75 30.38 18.59
C PRO A 71 -4.26 30.03 18.61
N VAL A 72 -3.45 30.69 19.43
CA VAL A 72 -2.01 30.39 19.58
C VAL A 72 -1.84 29.03 20.26
N LEU A 73 -2.58 28.76 21.32
CA LEU A 73 -2.56 27.47 22.00
C LEU A 73 -3.03 26.34 21.07
N ALA A 74 -4.10 26.56 20.30
CA ALA A 74 -4.59 25.61 19.30
C ALA A 74 -3.53 25.34 18.21
N ALA A 75 -2.83 26.38 17.75
CA ALA A 75 -1.73 26.23 16.79
C ALA A 75 -0.56 25.43 17.36
N VAL A 76 -0.15 25.68 18.61
CA VAL A 76 0.92 24.93 19.30
C VAL A 76 0.51 23.46 19.50
N VAL A 77 -0.72 23.19 19.92
CA VAL A 77 -1.26 21.84 20.05
C VAL A 77 -1.32 21.15 18.68
N PHE A 78 -1.76 21.84 17.64
CA PHE A 78 -1.81 21.29 16.28
C PHE A 78 -0.41 20.96 15.74
N ILE A 79 0.56 21.84 15.93
CA ILE A 79 1.97 21.62 15.54
C ILE A 79 2.55 20.45 16.31
N THR A 80 2.33 20.36 17.63
CA THR A 80 2.85 19.25 18.44
C THR A 80 2.19 17.91 18.10
N LEU A 81 0.88 17.89 17.79
CA LEU A 81 0.18 16.70 17.30
C LEU A 81 0.67 16.28 15.92
N ARG A 82 0.91 17.23 15.00
CA ARG A 82 1.50 16.97 13.68
C ARG A 82 2.91 16.40 13.80
N LEU A 83 3.77 17.02 14.61
CA LEU A 83 5.13 16.53 14.85
C LEU A 83 5.16 15.13 15.49
N ARG A 84 4.17 14.80 16.34
CA ARG A 84 4.02 13.43 16.88
C ARG A 84 3.50 12.44 15.84
N GLY A 85 2.51 12.83 15.03
CA GLY A 85 1.99 12.03 13.93
C GLY A 85 3.07 11.71 12.89
N ASP A 86 3.86 12.71 12.51
CA ASP A 86 4.96 12.55 11.55
C ASP A 86 6.06 11.66 12.12
N ARG A 87 6.36 11.74 13.43
CA ARG A 87 7.29 10.81 14.09
C ARG A 87 6.79 9.37 14.06
N SER A 88 5.50 9.14 14.28
CA SER A 88 4.93 7.79 14.20
C SER A 88 4.98 7.20 12.78
N GLN A 89 4.76 8.04 11.77
CA GLN A 89 4.90 7.63 10.36
C GLN A 89 6.36 7.39 9.98
N LEU A 90 7.30 8.20 10.49
CA LEU A 90 8.73 7.99 10.28
C LEU A 90 9.23 6.71 10.96
N THR A 91 8.74 6.41 12.16
CA THR A 91 9.09 5.15 12.84
C THR A 91 8.48 3.97 12.12
N GLN A 92 7.25 4.07 11.61
CA GLN A 92 6.62 3.01 10.83
C GLN A 92 7.37 2.75 9.52
N SER A 93 7.71 3.79 8.76
CA SER A 93 8.47 3.63 7.51
C SER A 93 9.90 3.16 7.76
N LEU A 94 10.53 3.54 8.88
CA LEU A 94 11.82 2.99 9.29
C LEU A 94 11.71 1.53 9.72
N THR A 95 10.67 1.12 10.46
CA THR A 95 10.46 -0.29 10.78
C THR A 95 10.13 -1.10 9.54
N GLU A 96 9.32 -0.60 8.61
CA GLU A 96 9.03 -1.25 7.33
C GLU A 96 10.30 -1.39 6.49
N ALA A 97 11.10 -0.31 6.36
CA ALA A 97 12.36 -0.35 5.66
C ALA A 97 13.37 -1.27 6.35
N MET A 98 13.42 -1.34 7.68
CA MET A 98 14.27 -2.27 8.42
C MET A 98 13.78 -3.72 8.30
N THR A 99 12.48 -3.96 8.21
CA THR A 99 11.91 -5.30 7.97
C THR A 99 12.20 -5.74 6.53
N GLU A 100 12.16 -4.82 5.57
CA GLU A 100 12.59 -5.04 4.19
C GLU A 100 14.11 -5.31 4.12
N LEU A 101 14.92 -4.57 4.88
CA LEU A 101 16.37 -4.77 4.95
C LEU A 101 16.76 -6.05 5.68
N GLU A 102 16.04 -6.48 6.72
CA GLU A 102 16.21 -7.77 7.39
C GLU A 102 15.75 -8.93 6.50
N GLY A 103 14.71 -8.73 5.69
CA GLY A 103 14.31 -9.63 4.62
C GLY A 103 15.36 -9.77 3.51
N LEU A 104 16.15 -8.72 3.26
CA LEU A 104 17.28 -8.73 2.31
C LEU A 104 18.60 -9.21 2.95
N LYS A 105 18.76 -9.10 4.28
CA LYS A 105 19.97 -9.53 5.03
C LYS A 105 19.99 -11.00 5.40
N GLN A 106 18.86 -11.70 5.29
CA GLN A 106 18.89 -13.13 5.11
C GLN A 106 19.06 -13.39 3.61
N PRO A 107 20.27 -13.68 3.10
CA PRO A 107 20.33 -14.54 1.95
C PRO A 107 19.71 -15.84 2.43
N LYS A 108 18.40 -16.00 2.19
CA LYS A 108 17.84 -17.29 1.84
C LYS A 108 18.71 -17.69 0.67
N THR A 109 19.80 -18.41 0.94
CA THR A 109 20.39 -19.30 -0.05
C THR A 109 19.15 -19.95 -0.63
N PRO A 110 18.81 -19.76 -1.91
CA PRO A 110 17.63 -20.40 -2.44
C PRO A 110 17.87 -21.87 -2.13
N ALA A 111 17.14 -22.39 -1.14
CA ALA A 111 17.14 -23.80 -0.84
C ALA A 111 16.51 -24.34 -2.11
N VAL A 112 17.36 -24.70 -3.06
CA VAL A 112 16.99 -25.18 -4.38
C VAL A 112 15.94 -26.24 -4.07
N PRO A 113 14.66 -25.99 -4.41
CA PRO A 113 13.60 -26.86 -3.96
C PRO A 113 13.93 -28.26 -4.44
N VAL A 114 14.02 -29.21 -3.50
CA VAL A 114 14.37 -30.59 -3.84
C VAL A 114 13.18 -31.20 -4.55
N LEU A 115 13.18 -31.12 -5.88
CA LEU A 115 12.12 -31.66 -6.72
C LEU A 115 12.29 -33.18 -6.85
N ASN A 116 11.17 -33.90 -6.75
CA ASN A 116 11.13 -35.32 -7.08
C ASN A 116 11.31 -35.53 -8.60
N ALA A 117 11.67 -36.75 -9.02
CA ALA A 117 11.92 -37.10 -10.43
C ALA A 117 10.76 -36.69 -11.36
N ASP A 118 9.52 -36.95 -10.95
CA ASP A 118 8.34 -36.60 -11.75
C ASP A 118 8.20 -35.08 -11.94
N GLN A 119 8.46 -34.30 -10.89
CA GLN A 119 8.41 -32.84 -10.93
C GLN A 119 9.53 -32.27 -11.81
N GLN A 120 10.73 -32.86 -11.75
CA GLN A 120 11.84 -32.49 -12.63
C GLN A 120 11.50 -32.77 -14.09
N ILE A 121 10.91 -33.93 -14.39
CA ILE A 121 10.48 -34.29 -15.74
C ILE A 121 9.44 -33.30 -16.27
N VAL A 122 8.45 -32.91 -15.46
CA VAL A 122 7.45 -31.89 -15.85
C VAL A 122 8.12 -30.54 -16.11
N LEU A 123 9.03 -30.10 -15.24
CA LEU A 123 9.74 -28.82 -15.40
C LEU A 123 10.62 -28.81 -16.66
N GLN A 124 11.34 -29.90 -16.92
CA GLN A 124 12.15 -30.08 -18.13
C GLN A 124 11.28 -30.11 -19.38
N THR A 125 10.12 -30.76 -19.32
CA THR A 125 9.17 -30.78 -20.45
C THR A 125 8.65 -29.38 -20.76
N ILE A 126 8.35 -28.58 -19.75
CA ILE A 126 7.95 -27.17 -19.93
C ILE A 126 9.08 -26.39 -20.64
N ALA A 127 10.32 -26.54 -20.17
CA ALA A 127 11.47 -25.89 -20.78
C ALA A 127 11.67 -26.31 -22.24
N ALA A 128 11.63 -27.61 -22.52
CA ALA A 128 11.81 -28.16 -23.86
C ALA A 128 10.72 -27.67 -24.84
N GLU A 129 9.45 -27.58 -24.41
CA GLU A 129 8.38 -27.07 -25.28
C GLU A 129 8.50 -25.57 -25.55
N ILE A 130 8.96 -24.78 -24.57
CA ILE A 130 9.26 -23.35 -24.76
C ILE A 130 10.42 -23.17 -25.76
N GLU A 131 11.49 -23.97 -25.64
CA GLU A 131 12.66 -23.92 -26.53
C GLU A 131 12.34 -24.31 -27.97
N LYS A 132 11.42 -25.27 -28.17
CA LYS A 132 10.94 -25.69 -29.50
C LYS A 132 10.10 -24.62 -30.23
N GLN A 133 9.94 -23.43 -29.65
CA GLN A 133 9.17 -22.30 -30.21
C GLN A 133 7.70 -22.64 -30.50
N ARG A 134 7.14 -23.66 -29.86
CA ARG A 134 5.70 -24.01 -29.98
C ARG A 134 4.80 -23.14 -29.10
N GLY A 135 5.39 -22.15 -28.42
CA GLY A 135 4.73 -21.34 -27.41
C GLY A 135 4.75 -22.02 -26.04
N PHE A 136 4.00 -21.46 -25.11
CA PHE A 136 3.90 -21.99 -23.74
C PHE A 136 2.97 -23.23 -23.73
N PRO A 137 3.40 -24.37 -23.18
CA PRO A 137 2.60 -25.60 -23.20
C PRO A 137 1.33 -25.45 -22.35
N CYS A 138 0.20 -25.98 -22.83
CA CYS A 138 -0.99 -26.14 -21.98
C CYS A 138 -0.91 -27.44 -21.19
N PHE A 139 -1.82 -27.64 -20.24
CA PHE A 139 -1.86 -28.86 -19.43
C PHE A 139 -1.92 -30.15 -20.26
N ALA A 140 -2.67 -30.14 -21.37
CA ALA A 140 -2.77 -31.28 -22.27
C ALA A 140 -1.43 -31.61 -22.95
N ASP A 141 -0.63 -30.60 -23.27
CA ASP A 141 0.71 -30.78 -23.86
C ASP A 141 1.67 -31.36 -22.83
N LEU A 142 1.61 -30.91 -21.57
CA LEU A 142 2.43 -31.47 -20.49
C LEU A 142 2.11 -32.94 -20.24
N LYS A 143 0.82 -33.30 -20.21
CA LYS A 143 0.40 -34.70 -20.08
C LYS A 143 0.91 -35.55 -21.24
N ARG A 144 0.84 -35.04 -22.48
CA ARG A 144 1.33 -35.74 -23.68
C ARG A 144 2.87 -35.86 -23.69
N GLY A 145 3.58 -34.81 -23.28
CA GLY A 145 5.04 -34.76 -23.30
C GLY A 145 5.69 -35.62 -22.20
N THR A 146 5.06 -35.68 -21.02
CA THR A 146 5.55 -36.47 -19.89
C THR A 146 5.08 -37.92 -19.89
N GLY A 147 3.92 -38.21 -20.50
CA GLY A 147 3.29 -39.53 -20.45
C GLY A 147 2.63 -39.86 -19.10
N PHE A 148 2.56 -38.89 -18.18
CA PHE A 148 1.97 -39.08 -16.86
C PHE A 148 0.44 -39.12 -16.87
N SER A 149 -0.11 -39.69 -15.79
CA SER A 149 -1.55 -39.62 -15.55
C SER A 149 -1.95 -38.17 -15.22
N HIS A 150 -3.25 -37.84 -15.37
CA HIS A 150 -3.74 -36.50 -15.10
C HIS A 150 -3.40 -36.03 -13.68
N LEU A 151 -3.64 -36.90 -12.68
CA LEU A 151 -3.38 -36.59 -11.27
C LEU A 151 -1.90 -36.36 -10.97
N VAL A 152 -1.01 -37.13 -11.61
CA VAL A 152 0.44 -36.97 -11.42
C VAL A 152 0.93 -35.67 -12.06
N THR A 153 0.45 -35.35 -13.27
CA THR A 153 0.78 -34.07 -13.92
C THR A 153 0.28 -32.89 -13.11
N GLU A 154 -0.96 -32.94 -12.62
CA GLU A 154 -1.57 -31.88 -11.81
C GLU A 154 -0.83 -31.68 -10.49
N GLY A 155 -0.64 -32.75 -9.71
CA GLY A 155 0.10 -32.66 -8.45
C GLY A 155 1.55 -32.21 -8.63
N ALA A 156 2.21 -32.59 -9.73
CA ALA A 156 3.53 -32.09 -10.05
C ALA A 156 3.51 -30.59 -10.40
N THR A 157 2.53 -30.14 -11.20
CA THR A 157 2.41 -28.72 -11.54
C THR A 157 2.07 -27.86 -10.31
N ASP A 158 1.24 -28.34 -9.40
CA ASP A 158 0.88 -27.62 -8.17
C ASP A 158 2.12 -27.39 -7.30
N VAL A 159 2.94 -28.43 -7.11
CA VAL A 159 4.20 -28.28 -6.35
C VAL A 159 5.17 -27.31 -7.04
N LEU A 160 5.24 -27.32 -8.38
CA LEU A 160 6.10 -26.37 -9.11
C LEU A 160 5.60 -24.92 -9.02
N ILE A 161 4.29 -24.71 -8.92
CA ILE A 161 3.66 -23.39 -8.73
C ILE A 161 3.92 -22.91 -7.30
N ASP A 162 3.70 -23.77 -6.30
CA ASP A 162 3.95 -23.48 -4.89
C ASP A 162 5.43 -23.17 -4.63
N ALA A 163 6.34 -23.86 -5.32
CA ALA A 163 7.77 -23.57 -5.31
C ALA A 163 8.14 -22.30 -6.09
N GLY A 164 7.19 -21.65 -6.75
CA GLY A 164 7.39 -20.42 -7.54
C GLY A 164 8.25 -20.62 -8.78
N LEU A 165 8.38 -21.86 -9.28
CA LEU A 165 9.20 -22.19 -10.45
C LEU A 165 8.43 -22.01 -11.76
N ILE A 166 7.12 -22.25 -11.73
CA ILE A 166 6.23 -22.06 -12.87
C ILE A 166 5.03 -21.18 -12.47
N ARG A 167 4.34 -20.67 -13.48
CA ARG A 167 3.03 -20.00 -13.31
C ARG A 167 2.14 -20.32 -14.50
N TRP A 168 0.83 -20.22 -14.29
CA TRP A 168 -0.14 -20.26 -15.39
C TRP A 168 -0.42 -18.84 -15.89
N ASP A 169 -0.18 -18.62 -17.18
CA ASP A 169 -0.53 -17.38 -17.87
C ASP A 169 -1.71 -17.66 -18.83
N TRP A 170 -2.68 -16.74 -18.87
CA TRP A 170 -3.78 -16.80 -19.83
C TRP A 170 -3.34 -16.23 -21.17
N ASP A 171 -3.52 -17.00 -22.24
CA ASP A 171 -3.29 -16.53 -23.60
C ASP A 171 -4.53 -15.81 -24.17
N ARG A 172 -4.38 -15.12 -25.31
CA ARG A 172 -5.46 -14.42 -26.03
C ARG A 172 -6.63 -15.34 -26.45
N MET A 173 -6.41 -16.66 -26.42
CA MET A 173 -7.43 -17.68 -26.73
C MET A 173 -8.11 -18.24 -25.47
N ASP A 174 -7.91 -17.63 -24.30
CA ASP A 174 -8.47 -18.08 -23.01
C ASP A 174 -8.02 -19.51 -22.62
N ILE A 175 -6.80 -19.87 -23.03
CA ILE A 175 -6.15 -21.14 -22.69
C ILE A 175 -5.07 -20.85 -21.64
N MET A 176 -5.11 -21.57 -20.52
CA MET A 176 -4.06 -21.52 -19.52
C MET A 176 -2.81 -22.24 -20.01
N ARG A 177 -1.68 -21.52 -20.03
CA ARG A 177 -0.39 -22.05 -20.48
C ARG A 177 0.65 -21.92 -19.36
N ALA A 178 1.47 -22.95 -19.21
CA ALA A 178 2.52 -22.99 -18.21
C ALA A 178 3.73 -22.19 -18.70
N ASN A 179 4.19 -21.26 -17.87
CA ASN A 179 5.35 -20.42 -18.14
C ASN A 179 6.37 -20.55 -17.01
N LEU A 180 7.67 -20.46 -17.35
CA LEU A 180 8.76 -20.47 -16.39
C LEU A 180 8.90 -19.09 -15.74
N THR A 181 8.96 -19.05 -14.41
CA THR A 181 9.30 -17.83 -13.68
C THR A 181 10.81 -17.54 -13.79
N PRO A 182 11.29 -16.36 -13.38
CA PRO A 182 12.73 -16.11 -13.26
C PRO A 182 13.44 -17.14 -12.36
N ALA A 183 12.78 -17.58 -11.28
CA ALA A 183 13.31 -18.61 -10.39
C ALA A 183 13.37 -19.99 -11.07
N GLY A 184 12.33 -20.37 -11.82
CA GLY A 184 12.34 -21.62 -12.59
C GLY A 184 13.44 -21.69 -13.65
N ARG A 185 13.71 -20.57 -14.35
CA ARG A 185 14.83 -20.48 -15.30
C ARG A 185 16.18 -20.58 -14.60
N ALA A 186 16.36 -19.86 -13.49
CA ALA A 186 17.59 -19.95 -12.70
C ALA A 186 17.81 -21.38 -12.16
N TYR A 187 16.75 -22.05 -11.72
CA TYR A 187 16.79 -23.44 -11.30
C TYR A 187 17.35 -24.33 -12.40
N LEU A 188 16.75 -24.31 -13.60
CA LEU A 188 17.16 -25.14 -14.74
C LEU A 188 18.61 -24.88 -15.18
N LEU A 189 19.06 -23.63 -15.14
CA LEU A 189 20.44 -23.26 -15.44
C LEU A 189 21.42 -23.72 -14.36
N SER A 190 21.00 -23.70 -13.09
CA SER A 190 21.85 -24.10 -11.95
C SER A 190 22.02 -25.61 -11.82
N THR A 191 21.01 -26.40 -12.19
CA THR A 191 21.09 -27.88 -12.15
C THR A 191 21.86 -28.47 -13.34
N GLY A 192 22.34 -27.64 -14.27
CA GLY A 192 23.19 -28.09 -15.36
C GLY A 192 22.47 -29.05 -16.31
N ILE A 193 21.42 -28.59 -17.00
CA ILE A 193 20.95 -29.24 -18.23
C ILE A 193 21.94 -28.91 -19.35
N SER A 194 23.18 -29.37 -19.22
CA SER A 194 24.22 -29.20 -20.24
C SER A 194 24.97 -30.49 -20.57
N ASP A 195 24.74 -31.63 -19.90
CA ASP A 195 25.54 -32.85 -20.11
C ASP A 195 24.75 -34.17 -20.28
N SER A 196 23.46 -34.13 -20.61
CA SER A 196 22.70 -35.38 -20.84
C SER A 196 21.70 -35.32 -22.00
N GLN A 197 22.16 -34.90 -23.18
CA GLN A 197 21.60 -35.44 -24.43
C GLN A 197 22.48 -36.61 -24.89
N PRO A 198 22.00 -37.86 -24.88
CA PRO A 198 22.66 -38.92 -25.65
C PRO A 198 22.43 -38.64 -27.13
N HIS A 199 23.52 -38.46 -27.88
CA HIS A 199 23.49 -38.63 -29.32
C HIS A 199 22.96 -40.04 -29.63
N GLY A 200 21.79 -40.10 -30.26
CA GLY A 200 21.17 -41.30 -30.81
C GLY A 200 20.40 -40.94 -32.06
#